data_AF-A0AA88UUT8-F1
#
_entry.id   AF-A0AA88UUT8-F1
#
_cell.length_a   1.000
_cell.length_b   1.000
_cell.length_c   1.000
_cell.angle_alpha   90.00
_cell.angle_beta   90.00
_cell.angle_gamma   90.00
#
_symmetry.space_group_name_H-M   'P 1'
#
loop_
_entity.id
_entity.type
_entity.pdbx_description
1 polymer ?
#
loop_
_entity_poly.entity_id
_entity_poly.type
_entity_poly.pdbx_seq_one_letter_code
_entity_poly.pdbx_strand_id
1 'polypeptide(L)'
;MDGNGCENISSAKLGVKRHRRRAAARGMARMKVKKLQKLVPGGEGLKADRLFLRTADYILHLKLQVNVLQALSKIYQPGDS
;
A
#
# COMPACT_ATOMS: atom_id res chain seq x y z
N MET A 1 -20.55 43.59 -34.37
CA MET A 1 -21.15 42.44 -33.66
C MET A 1 -20.60 41.19 -34.31
N ASP A 2 -19.88 40.27 -33.70
CA ASP A 2 -19.38 40.12 -32.34
C ASP A 2 -18.08 39.35 -32.48
N GLY A 3 -16.99 39.90 -31.96
CA GLY A 3 -15.68 39.30 -32.05
C GLY A 3 -15.11 39.14 -30.66
N ASN A 4 -14.81 37.89 -30.32
CA ASN A 4 -13.81 37.44 -29.36
C ASN A 4 -14.33 36.90 -28.02
N GLY A 5 -13.87 35.69 -27.69
CA GLY A 5 -14.02 35.13 -26.36
C GLY A 5 -13.89 33.60 -26.30
N CYS A 6 -12.81 33.02 -26.83
CA CYS A 6 -12.59 31.58 -26.65
C CYS A 6 -11.12 31.14 -26.60
N GLU A 7 -10.29 31.72 -25.72
CA GLU A 7 -8.87 31.31 -25.62
C GLU A 7 -8.40 30.82 -24.23
N ASN A 8 -9.21 30.92 -23.16
CA ASN A 8 -8.70 30.68 -21.79
C ASN A 8 -9.13 29.34 -21.14
N ILE A 9 -9.85 28.47 -21.85
CA ILE A 9 -10.44 27.25 -21.25
C ILE A 9 -9.44 26.07 -21.17
N SER A 10 -8.36 26.10 -21.95
CA SER A 10 -7.37 25.01 -22.09
C SER A 10 -6.52 24.81 -20.82
N SER A 11 -6.01 25.88 -20.22
CA SER A 11 -5.14 25.84 -19.03
C SER A 11 -5.90 25.42 -17.76
N ALA A 12 -7.14 25.91 -17.59
CA ALA A 12 -8.01 25.54 -16.47
C ALA A 12 -8.41 24.05 -16.52
N LYS A 13 -8.71 23.51 -17.71
CA LYS A 13 -9.06 22.09 -17.92
C LYS A 13 -7.90 21.14 -17.55
N LEU A 14 -6.65 21.51 -17.82
CA LEU A 14 -5.47 20.71 -17.42
C LEU A 14 -5.26 20.69 -15.90
N GLY A 15 -5.47 21.83 -15.23
CA GLY A 15 -5.39 21.94 -13.77
C GLY A 15 -6.41 21.05 -13.04
N VAL A 16 -7.67 21.07 -13.49
CA VAL A 16 -8.76 20.25 -12.92
C VAL A 16 -8.49 18.76 -13.12
N LYS A 17 -8.03 18.34 -14.31
CA LYS A 17 -7.65 16.94 -14.59
C LYS A 17 -6.53 16.46 -13.67
N ARG A 18 -5.49 17.28 -13.45
CA ARG A 18 -4.38 16.96 -12.55
C ARG A 18 -4.83 16.86 -11.09
N HIS A 19 -5.71 17.75 -10.65
CA HIS A 19 -6.27 17.72 -9.29
C HIS A 19 -7.07 16.44 -9.04
N ARG A 20 -7.96 16.07 -9.97
CA ARG A 20 -8.76 14.83 -9.86
C ARG A 20 -7.88 13.58 -9.78
N ARG A 21 -6.80 13.50 -10.57
CA ARG A 21 -5.84 12.38 -10.51
C ARG A 21 -5.15 12.30 -9.15
N ARG A 22 -4.71 13.43 -8.59
CA ARG A 22 -4.09 13.48 -7.25
C ARG A 22 -5.06 13.07 -6.15
N ALA A 23 -6.32 13.50 -6.23
CA ALA A 23 -7.36 13.09 -5.28
C ALA A 23 -7.62 11.58 -5.35
N ALA A 24 -7.73 11.01 -6.55
CA ALA A 24 -7.88 9.57 -6.75
C ALA A 24 -6.68 8.77 -6.18
N ALA A 25 -5.44 9.21 -6.46
CA ALA A 25 -4.24 8.58 -5.92
C ALA A 25 -4.20 8.61 -4.37
N ARG A 26 -4.57 9.75 -3.77
CA ARG A 26 -4.69 9.87 -2.30
C ARG A 26 -5.76 8.95 -1.74
N GLY A 27 -6.91 8.84 -2.40
CA GLY A 27 -7.99 7.91 -2.02
C GLY A 27 -7.51 6.47 -2.03
N MET A 28 -6.81 6.06 -3.10
CA MET A 28 -6.23 4.72 -3.22
C MET A 28 -5.17 4.45 -2.14
N ALA A 29 -4.28 5.41 -1.87
CA ALA A 29 -3.29 5.28 -0.80
C ALA A 29 -3.95 5.07 0.57
N ARG A 30 -5.01 5.84 0.89
CA ARG A 30 -5.77 5.67 2.13
C ARG A 30 -6.42 4.28 2.23
N MET A 31 -6.98 3.76 1.13
CA MET A 31 -7.54 2.40 1.11
C MET A 31 -6.46 1.34 1.35
N LYS A 32 -5.28 1.46 0.72
CA LYS A 32 -4.16 0.54 0.92
C LYS A 32 -3.66 0.57 2.37
N VAL A 33 -3.53 1.76 2.96
CA VAL A 33 -3.16 1.90 4.39
C VAL A 33 -4.19 1.24 5.29
N LYS A 34 -5.49 1.48 5.08
CA LYS A 34 -6.55 0.81 5.86
C LYS A 34 -6.52 -0.71 5.72
N LYS A 35 -6.25 -1.22 4.52
CA LYS A 35 -6.11 -2.66 4.29
C LYS A 35 -4.91 -3.22 5.05
N LEU A 36 -3.79 -2.49 5.04
CA LEU A 36 -2.58 -2.90 5.76
C LEU A 36 -2.78 -2.90 7.28
N GLN A 37 -3.48 -1.90 7.83
CA GLN A 37 -3.83 -1.84 9.26
C GLN A 37 -4.55 -3.10 9.74
N LYS A 38 -5.47 -3.64 8.93
CA LYS A 38 -6.22 -4.86 9.24
C LYS A 38 -5.38 -6.15 9.14
N LEU A 39 -4.34 -6.15 8.31
CA LEU A 39 -3.49 -7.33 8.08
C LEU A 39 -2.38 -7.47 9.12
N VAL A 40 -1.91 -6.34 9.65
CA VAL A 40 -0.77 -6.29 10.56
C VAL A 40 -1.26 -6.40 12.01
N PRO A 41 -0.80 -7.39 12.81
CA PRO A 41 -1.17 -7.50 14.21
C PRO A 41 -0.80 -6.25 15.02
N GLY A 42 -1.81 -5.64 15.65
CA GLY A 42 -1.68 -4.36 16.36
C GLY A 42 -1.54 -3.15 15.43
N GLY A 43 -1.86 -3.30 14.14
CA GLY A 43 -1.77 -2.25 13.13
C GLY A 43 -2.96 -1.29 13.06
N GLU A 44 -4.10 -1.66 13.65
CA GLU A 44 -5.33 -0.86 13.59
C GLU A 44 -5.10 0.54 14.19
N GLY A 45 -5.55 1.57 13.49
CA GLY A 45 -5.41 2.97 13.93
C GLY A 45 -3.98 3.55 13.87
N LEU A 46 -2.95 2.77 13.53
CA LEU A 46 -1.58 3.30 13.41
C LEU A 46 -1.45 4.30 12.24
N LYS A 47 -0.74 5.40 12.47
CA LYS A 47 -0.28 6.30 11.39
C LYS A 47 0.69 5.56 10.46
N ALA A 48 0.77 6.02 9.20
CA ALA A 48 1.54 5.36 8.15
C ALA A 48 2.99 5.03 8.55
N ASP A 49 3.70 5.99 9.16
CA ASP A 49 5.11 5.81 9.54
C ASP A 49 5.31 4.63 10.52
N ARG A 50 4.47 4.56 11.56
CA ARG A 50 4.51 3.48 12.55
C ARG A 50 3.98 2.17 11.99
N LEU A 51 2.96 2.25 11.15
CA LEU A 51 2.38 1.08 10.49
C LEU A 51 3.42 0.39 9.60
N PHE A 52 4.19 1.15 8.82
CA PHE A 52 5.22 0.58 7.94
C PHE A 52 6.36 -0.04 8.73
N LEU A 53 6.81 0.58 9.82
CA LEU A 53 7.82 -0.02 10.71
C LEU A 53 7.31 -1.35 11.29
N ARG A 54 6.10 -1.35 11.87
CA ARG A 54 5.47 -2.56 12.41
C ARG A 54 5.27 -3.64 11.34
N THR A 55 4.98 -3.23 10.11
CA THR A 55 4.84 -4.14 8.96
C THR A 55 6.17 -4.80 8.63
N ALA A 56 7.28 -4.05 8.65
CA ALA A 56 8.61 -4.60 8.41
C ALA A 56 8.96 -5.66 9.46
N ASP A 57 8.73 -5.37 10.75
CA ASP A 57 8.93 -6.32 11.84
C ASP A 57 8.07 -7.58 11.65
N TYR A 58 6.81 -7.41 11.27
CA TYR A 58 5.89 -8.52 11.08
C TYR A 58 6.29 -9.41 9.89
N ILE A 59 6.72 -8.82 8.77
CA ILE A 59 7.26 -9.57 7.63
C ILE A 59 8.48 -10.38 8.05
N LEU A 60 9.41 -9.79 8.80
CA LEU A 60 10.59 -10.49 9.30
C LEU A 60 10.19 -11.67 10.20
N HIS A 61 9.25 -11.46 11.12
CA HIS A 61 8.75 -12.49 12.01
C HIS A 61 8.15 -13.67 11.24
N LEU A 62 7.27 -13.41 10.27
CA LEU A 62 6.67 -14.44 9.43
C LEU A 62 7.72 -15.23 8.63
N LYS A 63 8.70 -14.52 8.04
CA LYS A 63 9.82 -15.18 7.34
C LYS A 63 10.60 -16.11 8.25
N LEU A 64 10.91 -15.67 9.47
CA LEU A 64 11.62 -16.49 10.44
C LEU A 64 10.81 -17.75 10.81
N GLN A 65 9.51 -17.61 11.09
CA GLN A 65 8.63 -18.75 11.39
C GLN A 65 8.63 -19.78 10.24
N VAL A 66 8.45 -19.33 9.00
CA VAL A 66 8.47 -20.21 7.82
C VAL A 66 9.83 -20.88 7.67
N ASN A 67 10.93 -20.14 7.81
CA ASN A 67 12.28 -20.70 7.68
C ASN A 67 12.56 -21.78 8.73
N VAL A 68 12.14 -21.57 9.98
CA VAL A 68 12.27 -22.58 11.05
C VAL A 68 11.45 -23.82 10.72
N LEU A 69 10.19 -23.66 10.32
CA LEU A 69 9.34 -24.78 9.95
C LEU A 69 9.90 -25.57 8.76
N GLN A 70 10.46 -24.88 7.76
CA GLN A 70 11.12 -25.52 6.63
C GLN A 70 12.38 -26.28 7.04
N ALA A 71 13.19 -25.71 7.93
CA ALA A 71 14.39 -26.38 8.44
C ALA A 71 14.03 -27.64 9.23
N LEU A 72 13.03 -27.55 10.12
CA LEU A 72 12.52 -28.70 10.87
C LEU A 72 11.91 -29.74 9.93
N SER A 73 11.10 -29.33 8.95
CA SER A 73 10.51 -30.25 7.98
C SER A 73 11.57 -31.03 7.20
N LYS A 74 12.73 -30.44 6.89
CA LYS A 74 13.83 -31.17 6.24
C LYS A 74 14.50 -32.19 7.16
N ILE A 75 14.56 -31.91 8.47
CA ILE A 75 15.11 -32.84 9.47
C ILE A 75 14.14 -34.00 9.72
N TYR A 76 12.84 -33.73 9.68
CA TYR A 76 11.78 -34.69 9.97
C TYR A 76 11.14 -35.31 8.72
N GLN A 77 11.62 -35.00 7.51
CA GLN A 77 11.28 -35.82 6.36
C GLN A 77 11.75 -37.24 6.69
N PRO A 78 10.85 -38.23 6.81
CA PRO A 78 11.27 -39.60 6.97
C PRO A 78 12.07 -39.92 5.72
N GLY A 79 13.38 -40.08 5.89
CA GLY A 79 14.18 -40.69 4.84
C GLY A 79 13.56 -42.04 4.57
N ASP A 80 13.18 -42.25 3.31
CA ASP A 80 13.03 -43.57 2.73
C ASP A 80 14.22 -44.43 3.20
N SER A 81 13.98 -45.25 4.22
CA SER A 81 14.89 -46.22 4.82
C SER A 81 14.21 -47.57 4.74
#